data_AF-A0A938TL00-F1
#
_entry.id   AF-A0A938TL00-F1
#
_cell.length_a   1.000
_cell.length_b   1.000
_cell.length_c   1.000
_cell.angle_alpha   90.00
_cell.angle_beta   90.00
_cell.angle_gamma   90.00
#
_symmetry.space_group_name_H-M   'P 1'
#
loop_
_entity.id
_entity.type
_entity.pdbx_description
1 polymer ?
#
loop_
_entity_poly.entity_id
_entity_poly.type
_entity_poly.pdbx_seq_one_letter_code
_entity_poly.pdbx_strand_id
1 'polypeptide(L)'
;MRRSSILTPGFLAIAERARQPLKVSEIGASAGINLHWDHYHYRLGSMMLGDGSSGVQLEPKWQGPLPPAAVPRILERAACDLFPINPGAPDAEERLLPYIWADQFERLTLTVFQVGRRDRAALDPVGCVLHDSCP
;
A
#
# COMPACT_ATOMS: atom_id res chain seq x y z
N MET A 1 -1.27 -5.79 -0.08
CA MET A 1 -2.21 -5.48 1.03
C MET A 1 -1.75 -5.95 2.38
N ARG A 2 -1.57 -7.25 2.64
CA ARG A 2 -1.14 -7.72 3.98
C ARG A 2 0.20 -7.12 4.44
N ARG A 3 1.09 -6.78 3.51
CA ARG A 3 2.33 -6.03 3.83
C ARG A 3 2.00 -4.67 4.46
N SER A 4 0.98 -3.96 3.96
CA SER A 4 0.52 -2.70 4.53
C SER A 4 0.13 -2.83 6.01
N SER A 5 -0.38 -3.99 6.45
CA SER A 5 -0.70 -4.24 7.87
C SER A 5 0.53 -4.20 8.79
N ILE A 6 1.71 -4.55 8.28
CA ILE A 6 2.98 -4.55 9.03
C ILE A 6 3.71 -3.21 8.85
N LEU A 7 3.63 -2.63 7.65
CA LEU A 7 4.31 -1.38 7.30
C LEU A 7 3.66 -0.16 7.96
N THR A 8 2.33 -0.12 8.05
CA THR A 8 1.57 1.02 8.60
C THR A 8 2.05 1.40 10.00
N PRO A 9 2.13 0.49 11.00
CA PRO A 9 2.69 0.81 12.31
C PRO A 9 4.07 1.48 12.27
N GLY A 10 4.95 0.99 11.38
CA GLY A 10 6.28 1.58 11.18
C GLY A 10 6.20 3.00 10.63
N PHE A 11 5.31 3.25 9.67
CA PHE A 11 5.08 4.60 9.13
C PHE A 11 4.50 5.55 10.17
N LEU A 12 3.63 5.08 11.07
CA LEU A 12 3.11 5.89 12.18
C LEU A 12 4.23 6.30 13.14
N ALA A 13 5.12 5.36 13.48
CA ALA A 13 6.29 5.64 14.32
C ALA A 13 7.26 6.64 13.65
N ILE A 14 7.46 6.52 12.34
CA ILE A 14 8.27 7.49 11.57
C ILE A 14 7.59 8.86 11.57
N ALA A 15 6.28 8.93 11.32
CA ALA A 15 5.53 10.18 11.29
C ALA A 15 5.56 10.90 12.66
N GLU A 16 5.40 10.16 13.76
CA GLU A 16 5.53 10.69 15.11
C GLU A 16 6.93 11.30 15.34
N ARG A 17 7.97 10.56 14.96
CA ARG A 17 9.36 10.96 15.22
C ARG A 17 9.81 12.12 14.33
N ALA A 18 9.53 12.05 13.04
CA ALA A 18 10.00 13.01 12.04
C ALA A 18 9.15 14.29 12.01
N ARG A 19 7.84 14.18 12.29
CA ARG A 19 6.86 15.28 12.16
C ARG A 19 6.94 16.00 10.80
N GLN A 20 7.22 15.23 9.75
CA GLN A 20 7.33 15.69 8.37
C GLN A 20 6.46 14.83 7.46
N PRO A 21 6.01 15.36 6.30
CA PRO A 21 5.32 14.56 5.31
C PRO A 21 6.19 13.40 4.81
N LEU A 22 5.58 12.26 4.55
CA LEU A 22 6.26 11.06 4.04
C LEU A 22 6.28 11.07 2.51
N LYS A 23 7.43 10.77 1.94
CA LYS A 23 7.56 10.33 0.54
C LYS A 23 7.69 8.81 0.54
N VAL A 24 6.81 8.10 -0.15
CA VAL A 24 6.77 6.63 -0.15
C VAL A 24 7.23 6.11 -1.50
N SER A 25 8.23 5.23 -1.49
CA SER A 25 8.71 4.55 -2.70
C SER A 25 8.69 3.04 -2.50
N GLU A 26 8.12 2.30 -3.46
CA GLU A 26 8.03 0.82 -3.43
C GLU A 26 8.79 0.23 -4.63
N ILE A 27 9.73 -0.68 -4.35
CA ILE A 27 10.43 -1.49 -5.36
C ILE A 27 9.73 -2.84 -5.48
N GLY A 28 9.53 -3.33 -6.70
CA GLY A 28 8.71 -4.52 -6.96
C GLY A 28 7.24 -4.24 -6.62
N ALA A 29 6.76 -3.07 -7.02
CA ALA A 29 5.49 -2.54 -6.62
C ALA A 29 4.36 -3.45 -7.14
N SER A 30 3.72 -4.16 -6.21
CA SER A 30 2.65 -5.14 -6.46
C SER A 30 1.40 -4.47 -7.06
N ALA A 31 1.49 -4.06 -8.33
CA ALA A 31 0.59 -3.16 -9.02
C ALA A 31 0.33 -1.84 -8.26
N GLY A 32 1.30 -1.39 -7.44
CA GLY A 32 1.17 -0.18 -6.61
C GLY A 32 0.16 -0.29 -5.46
N ILE A 33 -0.33 -1.49 -5.13
CA ILE A 33 -1.35 -1.68 -4.10
C ILE A 33 -0.85 -1.22 -2.72
N ASN A 34 0.39 -1.57 -2.32
CA ASN A 34 0.87 -1.20 -0.99
C ASN A 34 1.20 0.28 -0.86
N LEU A 35 1.37 1.02 -1.97
CA LEU A 35 1.57 2.46 -1.94
C LEU A 35 0.39 3.22 -1.35
N HIS A 36 -0.82 2.67 -1.37
CA HIS A 36 -2.05 3.32 -0.88
C HIS A 36 -2.43 2.90 0.55
N TRP A 37 -1.44 2.46 1.33
CA TRP A 37 -1.65 1.92 2.67
C TRP A 37 -2.43 2.85 3.61
N ASP A 38 -2.29 4.16 3.48
CA ASP A 38 -2.98 5.18 4.29
C ASP A 38 -4.45 5.41 3.89
N HIS A 39 -4.91 4.80 2.79
CA HIS A 39 -6.32 4.81 2.39
C HIS A 39 -7.10 3.60 2.94
N TYR A 40 -6.45 2.71 3.66
CA TYR A 40 -7.07 1.47 4.18
C TYR A 40 -7.52 1.63 5.62
N HIS A 41 -8.48 0.79 6.03
CA HIS A 41 -8.85 0.66 7.42
C HIS A 41 -8.04 -0.46 8.08
N TYR A 42 -7.58 -0.21 9.31
CA TYR A 42 -6.85 -1.20 10.10
C TYR A 42 -7.47 -1.37 11.47
N ARG A 43 -7.61 -2.63 11.89
CA ARG A 43 -7.82 -3.01 13.29
C ARG A 43 -6.54 -3.64 13.84
N LEU A 44 -5.79 -2.89 14.64
CA LEU A 44 -4.55 -3.33 15.28
C LEU A 44 -4.82 -3.57 16.77
N GLY A 45 -5.21 -4.81 17.12
CA GLY A 45 -5.67 -5.11 18.47
C GLY A 45 -6.93 -4.31 18.80
N SER A 46 -6.87 -3.44 19.82
CA SER A 46 -7.97 -2.54 20.19
C SER A 46 -7.96 -1.20 19.43
N MET A 47 -6.92 -0.91 18.64
CA MET A 47 -6.79 0.33 17.89
C MET A 47 -7.44 0.23 16.51
N MET A 48 -8.22 1.24 16.13
CA MET A 48 -8.77 1.40 14.79
C MET A 48 -8.10 2.59 14.10
N LEU A 49 -7.68 2.42 12.85
CA LEU A 49 -6.98 3.42 12.06
C LEU A 49 -7.57 3.52 10.66
N GLY A 50 -7.53 4.73 10.09
CA GLY A 50 -8.05 4.98 8.75
C GLY A 50 -9.57 5.07 8.68
N ASP A 51 -10.09 5.25 7.47
CA ASP A 51 -11.52 5.40 7.22
C ASP A 51 -12.26 4.07 7.35
N GLY A 52 -13.21 3.98 8.29
CA GLY A 52 -14.04 2.79 8.50
C GLY A 52 -14.91 2.40 7.29
N SER A 53 -15.13 3.31 6.34
CA SER A 53 -15.84 3.04 5.09
C SER A 53 -14.94 2.51 3.95
N SER A 54 -13.63 2.40 4.19
CA SER A 54 -12.69 1.83 3.22
C SER A 54 -13.12 0.43 2.77
N GLY A 55 -13.12 0.18 1.46
CA GLY A 55 -13.35 -1.17 0.92
C GLY A 55 -12.18 -2.14 1.17
N VAL A 56 -11.04 -1.65 1.67
CA VAL A 56 -9.96 -2.49 2.20
C VAL A 56 -9.95 -2.40 3.73
N GLN A 57 -10.30 -3.52 4.35
CA GLN A 57 -10.37 -3.71 5.80
C GLN A 57 -9.28 -4.72 6.18
N LEU A 58 -8.32 -4.33 7.02
CA LEU A 58 -7.19 -5.18 7.42
C LEU A 58 -7.18 -5.39 8.93
N GLU A 59 -7.38 -6.63 9.36
CA GLU A 59 -7.41 -7.01 10.78
C GLU A 59 -6.32 -8.04 11.10
N PRO A 60 -5.02 -7.65 11.06
CA PRO A 60 -3.95 -8.58 11.42
C PRO A 60 -4.05 -8.98 12.90
N LYS A 61 -3.61 -10.20 13.21
CA LYS A 61 -3.36 -10.57 14.61
C LYS A 61 -2.25 -9.67 15.17
N TRP A 62 -2.59 -8.87 16.17
CA TRP A 62 -1.66 -7.93 16.81
C TRP A 62 -1.17 -8.47 18.16
N GLN A 63 0.13 -8.31 18.42
CA GLN A 63 0.75 -8.65 19.68
C GLN A 63 1.74 -7.56 20.08
N GLY A 64 1.80 -7.24 21.37
CA GLY A 64 2.66 -6.19 21.91
C GLY A 64 1.96 -4.82 22.00
N PRO A 65 2.73 -3.75 22.30
CA PRO A 65 2.20 -2.40 22.44
C PRO A 65 1.51 -1.90 21.18
N LEU A 66 0.52 -1.02 21.33
CA LEU A 66 -0.09 -0.33 20.21
C LEU A 66 0.90 0.67 19.59
N PRO A 67 0.85 0.88 18.26
CA PRO A 67 1.68 1.91 17.63
C PRO A 67 1.20 3.32 18.02
N PRO A 68 2.03 4.34 17.77
CA PRO A 68 1.62 5.73 17.96
C PRO A 68 0.39 6.10 17.13
N ALA A 69 -0.49 6.94 17.69
CA ALA A 69 -1.68 7.46 17.01
C ALA A 69 -1.36 8.65 16.08
N ALA A 70 -0.20 8.65 15.43
CA ALA A 70 0.19 9.71 14.51
C ALA A 70 -0.71 9.71 13.27
N VAL A 71 -0.99 10.89 12.70
CA VAL A 71 -1.70 11.01 11.42
C VAL A 71 -0.66 11.35 10.34
N PRO A 72 -0.20 10.37 9.55
CA PRO A 72 0.82 10.60 8.54
C PRO A 72 0.24 11.44 7.40
N ARG A 73 1.00 12.43 6.94
CA ARG A 73 0.71 13.16 5.70
C ARG A 73 1.58 12.59 4.59
N ILE A 74 1.00 12.08 3.52
CA ILE A 74 1.76 11.62 2.35
C ILE A 74 1.96 12.79 1.39
N LEU A 75 3.21 13.04 1.02
CA LEU A 75 3.57 14.07 0.05
C LEU A 75 3.60 13.51 -1.38
N GLU A 76 4.28 12.38 -1.56
CA GLU A 76 4.49 11.75 -2.87
C GLU A 76 4.50 10.22 -2.73
N ARG A 77 4.12 9.54 -3.82
CA ARG A 77 4.17 8.09 -3.98
C ARG A 77 4.83 7.75 -5.30
N ALA A 78 5.79 6.83 -5.29
CA ALA A 78 6.45 6.32 -6.48
C ALA A 78 6.58 4.80 -6.42
N ALA A 79 6.48 4.15 -7.57
CA ALA A 79 6.67 2.72 -7.72
C ALA A 79 7.72 2.44 -8.80
N CYS A 80 8.57 1.45 -8.54
CA CYS A 80 9.54 0.91 -9.49
C CYS A 80 9.31 -0.59 -9.63
N ASP A 81 9.00 -1.05 -10.85
CA ASP A 81 8.76 -2.46 -11.17
C ASP A 81 9.23 -2.77 -12.59
N LEU A 82 9.81 -3.97 -12.80
CA LEU A 82 10.29 -4.42 -14.12
C LEU A 82 9.15 -4.66 -15.12
N PHE A 83 8.00 -5.12 -14.64
CA PHE A 83 6.84 -5.47 -15.47
C PHE A 83 5.58 -4.88 -14.85
N PRO A 84 5.44 -3.54 -14.85
CA PRO A 84 4.36 -2.88 -14.14
C PRO A 84 3.00 -3.39 -14.63
N ILE A 85 2.15 -3.74 -13.68
CA ILE A 85 0.74 -4.03 -13.91
C ILE A 85 -0.04 -2.78 -13.53
N ASN A 86 -0.82 -2.24 -14.47
CA ASN A 86 -1.77 -1.17 -14.20
C ASN A 86 -3.09 -1.78 -13.70
N PRO A 87 -3.49 -1.61 -12.44
CA PRO A 87 -4.76 -2.16 -11.92
C PRO A 87 -5.99 -1.65 -12.66
N GLY A 88 -5.92 -0.46 -13.28
CA GLY A 88 -7.03 0.13 -14.03
C GLY A 88 -7.12 -0.33 -15.49
N ALA A 89 -6.24 -1.23 -15.94
CA ALA A 89 -6.27 -1.76 -17.30
C ALA A 89 -7.32 -2.88 -17.44
N PRO A 90 -7.95 -3.04 -18.61
CA PRO A 90 -8.97 -4.09 -18.83
C PRO A 90 -8.46 -5.51 -18.61
N ASP A 91 -7.16 -5.75 -18.83
CA ASP A 91 -6.48 -7.04 -18.68
C ASP A 91 -5.88 -7.25 -17.27
N ALA A 92 -6.11 -6.32 -16.34
CA ALA A 92 -5.47 -6.35 -15.03
C ALA A 92 -5.85 -7.60 -14.20
N GLU A 93 -7.10 -8.06 -14.27
CA GLU A 93 -7.53 -9.27 -13.56
C GLU A 93 -6.78 -10.51 -14.05
N GLU A 94 -6.73 -10.70 -15.38
CA GLU A 94 -6.03 -11.83 -16.01
C GLU A 94 -4.56 -11.89 -15.63
N ARG A 95 -3.94 -10.73 -15.40
CA ARG A 95 -2.54 -10.62 -14.97
C ARG A 95 -2.34 -10.76 -13.47
N LEU A 96 -3.28 -10.34 -12.63
CA LEU A 96 -3.13 -10.32 -11.17
C LEU A 96 -3.60 -11.60 -10.49
N LEU A 97 -4.71 -12.18 -10.96
CA LEU A 97 -5.34 -13.34 -10.33
C LEU A 97 -4.48 -14.60 -10.32
N PRO A 98 -3.66 -14.92 -11.34
CA PRO A 98 -2.79 -16.10 -11.32
C PRO A 98 -1.77 -16.14 -10.17
N TYR A 99 -1.49 -15.00 -9.52
CA TYR A 99 -0.59 -14.92 -8.37
C TYR A 99 -1.25 -15.29 -7.03
N ILE A 100 -2.50 -15.73 -7.06
CA ILE A 100 -3.32 -16.07 -5.89
C ILE A 100 -3.67 -17.56 -5.97
N TRP A 101 -3.37 -18.30 -4.91
CA TRP A 101 -3.77 -19.71 -4.82
C TRP A 101 -5.27 -19.84 -4.56
N ALA A 102 -5.86 -20.94 -5.02
CA ALA A 102 -7.31 -21.16 -5.01
C ALA A 102 -7.94 -21.12 -3.59
N ASP A 103 -7.16 -21.40 -2.55
CA ASP A 103 -7.58 -21.36 -1.14
C ASP A 103 -7.49 -19.97 -0.51
N GLN A 104 -6.95 -18.97 -1.21
CA GLN A 104 -6.73 -17.62 -0.70
C GLN A 104 -7.91 -16.67 -1.04
N PHE A 105 -9.14 -17.07 -0.70
CA PHE A 105 -10.37 -16.34 -1.04
C PHE A 105 -10.37 -14.86 -0.58
N GLU A 106 -9.84 -14.59 0.61
CA GLU A 106 -9.71 -13.21 1.11
C GLU A 106 -8.78 -12.38 0.22
N ARG A 107 -7.66 -12.97 -0.21
CA ARG A 107 -6.69 -12.31 -1.09
C ARG A 107 -7.29 -12.09 -2.48
N LEU A 108 -8.06 -13.05 -2.98
CA LEU A 108 -8.80 -12.94 -4.23
C LEU A 108 -9.77 -11.74 -4.17
N THR A 109 -10.63 -11.71 -3.16
CA THR A 109 -11.65 -10.65 -2.96
C THR A 109 -11.02 -9.26 -2.93
N LEU A 110 -9.96 -9.10 -2.14
CA LEU A 110 -9.25 -7.83 -2.01
C LEU A 110 -8.53 -7.43 -3.31
N THR A 111 -7.99 -8.39 -4.06
CA THR A 111 -7.31 -8.09 -5.32
C THR A 111 -8.30 -7.66 -6.39
N VAL A 112 -9.44 -8.35 -6.52
CA VAL A 112 -10.55 -7.95 -7.40
C VAL A 112 -11.05 -6.55 -7.04
N PHE A 113 -11.17 -6.22 -5.75
CA PHE A 113 -11.55 -4.87 -5.33
C PHE A 113 -10.58 -3.76 -5.79
N GLN A 114 -9.29 -4.07 -5.96
CA GLN A 114 -8.32 -3.08 -6.45
C GLN A 114 -8.31 -2.97 -7.97
N VAL A 115 -8.74 -4.01 -8.67
CA VAL A 115 -8.83 -3.95 -10.13
C VAL A 115 -9.88 -2.90 -10.50
N GLY A 116 -9.55 -2.06 -11.47
CA GLY A 116 -10.38 -0.93 -11.88
C GLY A 116 -10.22 0.34 -11.03
N ARG A 117 -9.53 0.31 -9.87
CA ARG A 117 -9.19 1.54 -9.15
C ARG A 117 -8.17 2.36 -9.95
N ARG A 118 -8.52 3.61 -10.25
CA ARG A 118 -7.72 4.55 -11.05
C ARG A 118 -6.92 5.55 -10.19
N ASP A 119 -6.43 5.12 -9.04
CA ASP A 119 -5.49 5.95 -8.28
C ASP A 119 -4.09 5.78 -8.89
N ARG A 120 -3.69 6.76 -9.70
CA ARG A 120 -2.38 6.79 -10.35
C ARG A 120 -1.31 7.14 -9.30
N ALA A 121 -0.72 6.13 -8.66
CA ALA A 121 0.68 6.28 -8.27
C ALA A 121 1.52 6.44 -9.55
N ALA A 122 2.52 7.32 -9.53
CA ALA A 122 3.47 7.38 -10.64
C ALA A 122 4.19 6.02 -10.71
N LEU A 123 3.87 5.24 -11.75
CA LEU A 123 4.56 4.01 -12.10
C LEU A 123 5.74 4.44 -12.98
N ASP A 124 6.96 4.33 -12.47
CA ASP A 124 8.16 4.50 -13.28
C ASP A 124 8.57 3.13 -13.83
N PRO A 125 8.47 2.89 -15.16
CA PRO A 125 8.94 1.66 -15.78
C PRO A 125 10.47 1.66 -15.80
N VAL A 126 11.08 1.34 -14.66
CA VAL A 126 12.54 1.23 -14.46
C VAL A 126 13.33 2.28 -15.25
N GLY A 127 13.00 3.55 -15.07
CA GLY A 127 13.96 4.64 -15.23
C GLY A 127 14.66 4.82 -13.89
N CYS A 128 15.95 4.52 -13.82
CA CYS A 128 16.79 4.77 -12.65
C CYS A 128 16.54 6.17 -12.06
N VAL A 129 15.94 6.27 -10.87
CA VAL A 129 16.15 7.44 -10.01
C VAL A 129 17.36 7.15 -9.11
N LEU A 130 18.52 6.94 -9.73
CA LEU A 130 19.80 7.15 -9.10
C LEU A 130 20.48 8.29 -9.85
N HIS A 131 20.41 9.47 -9.25
CA HIS A 131 21.07 10.73 -9.58
C HIS A 131 20.73 11.34 -10.94
N ASP A 132 20.02 12.48 -10.90
CA ASP A 132 20.70 13.76 -11.07
C ASP A 132 19.82 14.90 -10.53
N SER A 133 20.43 15.79 -9.75
CA SER A 133 19.92 17.10 -9.30
C SER A 133 19.09 17.17 -8.00
N CYS A 134 19.78 17.09 -6.86
CA CYS A 134 19.50 17.93 -5.67
C CYS A 134 20.75 18.85 -5.53
N PRO A 135 20.61 20.13 -5.13
CA PRO A 135 21.45 21.25 -5.58
C PRO A 135 22.96 21.12 -5.30
#